data_AF-A0A958IAF3-F1
#
_entry.id   AF-A0A958IAF3-F1
#
_cell.length_a   1.000
_cell.length_b   1.000
_cell.length_c   1.000
_cell.angle_alpha   90.00
_cell.angle_beta   90.00
_cell.angle_gamma   90.00
#
_symmetry.space_group_name_H-M   'P 1'
#
loop_
_entity.id
_entity.type
_entity.pdbx_description
1 polymer ?
#
loop_
_entity_poly.entity_id
_entity_poly.type
_entity_poly.pdbx_seq_one_letter_code
_entity_poly.pdbx_strand_id
1 'polypeptide(L)'
;MLLWPPAVLRAQTPAAPDSTAEDTLNIQYQLVETHYLSMEDVFKIKVPPYLTTAEVMEQIRLAVRWPGDPPPRKITTVYVFRDGQKKGASSKTGGIYVPGKGFRWDMADWEPDVSILEFQPSDKDKLLYNFLLDTLFAAGISSEDMSDSTELPIKKAVARDFEMSVAQLDSVYYHVKWWIDLQRRLRKL
;
A
#
# COMPACT_ATOMS: atom_id res chain seq x y z
N MET A 1 -30.00 54.49 47.90
CA MET A 1 -30.35 53.37 47.01
C MET A 1 -29.11 52.50 46.90
N LEU A 2 -29.05 51.44 47.71
CA LEU A 2 -27.93 50.51 47.83
C LEU A 2 -28.30 49.25 47.03
N LEU A 3 -27.49 48.88 46.04
CA LEU A 3 -27.61 47.61 45.31
C LEU A 3 -26.52 46.67 45.82
N TRP A 4 -26.93 45.61 46.53
CA TRP A 4 -26.09 44.44 46.80
C TRP A 4 -26.29 43.43 45.65
N PRO A 5 -25.27 42.65 45.24
CA PRO A 5 -25.25 41.91 43.97
C PRO A 5 -25.70 40.45 44.13
N PRO A 6 -25.98 39.73 43.04
CA PRO A 6 -25.91 38.28 43.06
C PRO A 6 -24.52 37.77 42.69
N ALA A 7 -24.09 36.83 43.52
CA ALA A 7 -22.92 35.97 43.42
C ALA A 7 -22.99 35.06 42.16
N VAL A 8 -21.88 34.92 41.42
CA VAL A 8 -21.03 33.70 41.35
C VAL A 8 -21.49 32.66 40.32
N LEU A 9 -20.73 32.48 39.22
CA LEU A 9 -19.96 31.26 38.91
C LEU A 9 -19.42 31.24 37.46
N ARG A 10 -18.11 31.04 37.38
CA ARG A 10 -17.32 30.34 36.35
C ARG A 10 -17.34 30.87 34.91
N ALA A 11 -16.20 31.45 34.55
CA ALA A 11 -15.64 31.36 33.21
C ALA A 11 -15.65 29.90 32.74
N GLN A 12 -16.29 29.64 31.61
CA GLN A 12 -16.00 28.50 30.76
C GLN A 12 -15.50 29.05 29.42
N THR A 13 -14.18 29.03 29.25
CA THR A 13 -13.56 28.99 27.92
C THR A 13 -13.64 27.54 27.41
N PRO A 14 -13.47 27.33 26.09
CA PRO A 14 -14.38 26.57 25.25
C PRO A 14 -14.25 25.05 25.43
N ALA A 15 -15.37 24.32 25.38
CA ALA A 15 -15.30 22.92 24.98
C ALA A 15 -15.07 22.90 23.45
N ALA A 16 -13.81 22.99 23.03
CA ALA A 16 -13.42 22.47 21.73
C ALA A 16 -13.79 20.97 21.72
N PRO A 17 -14.39 20.45 20.65
CA PRO A 17 -14.72 19.04 20.59
C PRO A 17 -13.43 18.23 20.72
N ASP A 18 -13.39 17.36 21.73
CA ASP A 18 -12.48 16.22 21.84
C ASP A 18 -12.68 15.34 20.58
N SER A 19 -11.97 15.68 19.51
CA SER A 19 -11.73 14.78 18.39
C SER A 19 -10.34 14.17 18.55
N THR A 20 -10.11 13.47 19.66
CA THR A 20 -9.03 12.48 19.73
C THR A 20 -9.50 11.19 19.06
N ALA A 21 -9.89 11.30 17.78
CA ALA A 21 -9.50 10.24 16.87
C ALA A 21 -8.01 10.52 16.64
N GLU A 22 -7.15 9.83 17.38
CA GLU A 22 -5.79 9.65 16.89
C GLU A 22 -5.96 9.03 15.50
N ASP A 23 -5.85 9.86 14.46
CA ASP A 23 -5.73 9.41 13.08
C ASP A 23 -4.44 8.59 13.03
N THR A 24 -4.55 7.31 13.42
CA THR A 24 -3.48 6.35 13.25
C THR A 24 -3.18 6.31 11.77
N LEU A 25 -2.04 6.88 11.41
CA LEU A 25 -1.54 6.95 10.04
C LEU A 25 -1.58 5.57 9.42
N ASN A 26 -2.54 5.36 8.51
CA ASN A 26 -2.72 4.08 7.84
C ASN A 26 -1.75 4.00 6.66
N ILE A 27 -0.48 3.71 6.98
CA ILE A 27 0.57 3.48 5.98
C ILE A 27 0.32 2.11 5.35
N GLN A 28 0.08 2.11 4.05
CA GLN A 28 -0.12 0.89 3.26
C GLN A 28 0.91 0.74 2.15
N TYR A 29 1.84 1.67 1.99
CA TYR A 29 2.89 1.57 0.97
C TYR A 29 4.16 0.88 1.48
N GLN A 30 4.88 0.21 0.58
CA GLN A 30 6.25 -0.24 0.77
C GLN A 30 7.20 0.64 -0.05
N LEU A 31 8.22 1.21 0.60
CA LEU A 31 9.28 1.94 -0.10
C LEU A 31 10.22 0.95 -0.81
N VAL A 32 10.31 1.07 -2.13
CA VAL A 32 11.11 0.16 -2.98
C VAL A 32 12.49 0.72 -3.26
N GLU A 33 12.56 2.02 -3.53
CA GLU A 33 13.78 2.70 -3.94
C GLU A 33 13.66 4.21 -3.70
N THR A 34 14.77 4.84 -3.33
CA THR A 34 14.90 6.29 -3.22
C THR A 34 16.15 6.76 -3.94
N HIS A 35 16.02 7.83 -4.72
CA HIS A 35 17.13 8.51 -5.37
C HIS A 35 17.09 9.98 -4.99
N TYR A 36 18.19 10.47 -4.42
CA TYR A 36 18.35 11.87 -4.07
C TYR A 36 19.27 12.53 -5.09
N LEU A 37 18.70 13.28 -6.03
CA LEU A 37 19.46 13.99 -7.06
C LEU A 37 19.67 15.45 -6.64
N SER A 38 20.49 16.17 -7.40
CA SER A 38 20.78 17.58 -7.11
C SER A 38 19.53 18.46 -7.14
N MET A 39 18.66 18.24 -8.14
CA MET A 39 17.48 19.07 -8.42
C MET A 39 16.14 18.43 -8.07
N GLU A 40 16.09 17.11 -7.94
CA GLU A 40 14.86 16.37 -7.65
C GLU A 40 15.15 15.16 -6.75
N ASP A 41 14.12 14.71 -6.05
CA ASP A 41 14.14 13.45 -5.32
C ASP A 41 13.13 12.50 -5.98
N VAL A 42 13.47 11.22 -6.08
CA VAL A 42 12.63 10.20 -6.70
C VAL A 42 12.34 9.11 -5.70
N PHE A 43 11.07 8.83 -5.48
CA PHE A 43 10.58 7.76 -4.63
C PHE A 43 9.87 6.73 -5.49
N LYS A 44 10.15 5.46 -5.26
CA LYS A 44 9.39 4.34 -5.83
C LYS A 44 8.70 3.61 -4.71
N ILE A 45 7.38 3.55 -4.75
CA ILE A 45 6.57 2.87 -3.75
C ILE A 45 5.72 1.78 -4.38
N LYS A 46 5.51 0.69 -3.65
CA LYS A 46 4.46 -0.27 -3.94
C LYS A 46 3.28 -0.02 -3.04
N VAL A 47 2.07 -0.19 -3.57
CA VAL A 47 0.83 -0.06 -2.81
C VAL A 47 -0.10 -1.22 -3.13
N PRO A 48 -0.99 -1.59 -2.20
CA PRO A 48 -2.00 -2.59 -2.45
C PRO A 48 -2.88 -2.24 -3.66
N PRO A 49 -3.17 -3.22 -4.53
CA PRO A 49 -3.90 -3.01 -5.77
C PRO A 49 -5.38 -2.69 -5.54
N TYR A 50 -5.93 -3.02 -4.36
CA TYR A 50 -7.32 -2.73 -4.01
C TYR A 50 -7.54 -1.28 -3.53
N LEU A 51 -6.48 -0.50 -3.32
CA LEU A 51 -6.63 0.88 -2.88
C LEU A 51 -7.37 1.71 -3.92
N THR A 52 -8.31 2.52 -3.46
CA THR A 52 -8.95 3.54 -4.28
C THR A 52 -7.94 4.61 -4.70
N THR A 53 -8.24 5.35 -5.76
CA THR A 53 -7.39 6.45 -6.23
C THR A 53 -7.08 7.46 -5.11
N ALA A 54 -8.08 7.80 -4.29
CA ALA A 54 -7.92 8.71 -3.16
C ALA A 54 -6.96 8.15 -2.11
N GLU A 55 -7.07 6.86 -1.77
CA GLU A 55 -6.15 6.21 -0.84
C GLU A 55 -4.72 6.16 -1.38
N VAL A 56 -4.53 5.89 -2.68
CA VAL A 56 -3.19 5.92 -3.29
C VAL A 56 -2.59 7.33 -3.25
N MET A 57 -3.38 8.37 -3.54
CA MET A 57 -2.92 9.75 -3.42
C MET A 57 -2.47 10.06 -1.99
N GLU A 58 -3.18 9.55 -0.98
CA GLU A 58 -2.78 9.70 0.41
C GLU A 58 -1.48 8.95 0.71
N GLN A 59 -1.31 7.71 0.21
CA GLN A 59 -0.06 6.98 0.37
C GLN A 59 1.13 7.71 -0.28
N ILE A 60 0.94 8.31 -1.46
CA ILE A 60 1.96 9.15 -2.11
C ILE A 60 2.27 10.37 -1.23
N ARG A 61 1.24 11.03 -0.69
CA ARG A 61 1.42 12.20 0.19
C ARG A 61 2.27 11.83 1.41
N LEU A 62 1.96 10.71 2.05
CA LEU A 62 2.68 10.19 3.21
C LEU A 62 4.12 9.79 2.87
N ALA A 63 4.36 9.22 1.69
CA ALA A 63 5.71 8.88 1.22
C ALA A 63 6.61 10.12 1.00
N VAL A 64 6.01 11.26 0.70
CA VAL A 64 6.72 12.52 0.45
C VAL A 64 6.86 13.39 1.70
N ARG A 65 5.81 13.45 2.52
CA ARG A 65 5.75 14.33 3.70
C ARG A 65 5.00 13.66 4.83
N TRP A 66 5.74 13.30 5.88
CA TRP A 66 5.13 12.85 7.12
C TRP A 66 4.28 13.97 7.76
N PRO A 67 3.16 13.68 8.43
CA PRO A 67 2.42 14.71 9.15
C PRO A 67 3.30 15.40 10.19
N GLY A 68 3.36 16.73 10.13
CA GLY A 68 4.23 17.56 10.98
C GLY A 68 5.57 17.93 10.34
N ASP A 69 6.01 17.22 9.30
CA ASP A 69 7.26 17.54 8.61
C ASP A 69 7.09 18.73 7.64
N PRO A 70 8.15 19.56 7.48
CA PRO A 70 8.13 20.62 6.48
C PRO A 70 8.01 20.01 5.08
N PRO A 71 7.38 20.73 4.13
CA PRO A 71 7.33 20.26 2.75
C PRO A 71 8.74 20.11 2.15
N PRO A 72 8.92 19.17 1.20
CA PRO A 72 10.18 19.05 0.46
C PRO A 72 10.60 20.37 -0.18
N ARG A 73 11.91 20.61 -0.18
CA ARG A 73 12.50 21.82 -0.80
C ARG A 73 12.77 21.66 -2.29
N LYS A 74 12.83 20.42 -2.77
CA LYS A 74 13.07 20.06 -4.17
C LYS A 74 11.79 19.52 -4.81
N ILE A 75 11.81 19.41 -6.13
CA ILE A 75 10.80 18.64 -6.85
C ILE A 75 10.91 17.19 -6.38
N THR A 76 9.79 16.56 -6.04
CA THR A 76 9.77 15.17 -5.61
C THR A 76 8.83 14.36 -6.49
N THR A 77 9.36 13.41 -7.23
CA THR A 77 8.59 12.52 -8.10
C THR A 77 8.37 11.19 -7.40
N VAL A 78 7.12 10.72 -7.38
CA VAL A 78 6.74 9.43 -6.79
C VAL A 78 6.17 8.54 -7.87
N TYR A 79 6.81 7.40 -8.06
CA TYR A 79 6.34 6.31 -8.91
C TYR A 79 5.63 5.27 -8.06
N VAL A 80 4.40 4.93 -8.45
CA VAL A 80 3.57 3.92 -7.78
C VAL A 80 3.52 2.64 -8.60
N PHE A 81 3.71 1.53 -7.90
CA PHE A 81 3.61 0.18 -8.41
C PHE A 81 2.53 -0.57 -7.67
N ARG A 82 1.79 -1.44 -8.35
CA ARG A 82 0.96 -2.41 -7.62
C ARG A 82 1.88 -3.40 -6.93
N ASP A 83 1.59 -3.71 -5.68
CA ASP A 83 2.26 -4.82 -5.01
C ASP A 83 2.05 -6.12 -5.81
N GLY A 84 3.13 -6.85 -6.04
CA GLY A 84 3.19 -7.97 -7.00
C GLY A 84 3.80 -7.61 -8.36
N GLN A 85 3.89 -6.33 -8.72
CA GLN A 85 4.68 -5.91 -9.89
C GLN A 85 6.18 -5.93 -9.60
N LYS A 86 6.98 -6.20 -10.64
CA LYS A 86 8.44 -6.25 -10.57
C LYS A 86 9.03 -4.86 -10.32
N LYS A 87 10.18 -4.83 -9.65
CA LYS A 87 10.95 -3.61 -9.33
C LYS A 87 11.37 -2.80 -10.58
N GLY A 88 11.43 -3.44 -11.74
CA GLY A 88 11.75 -2.82 -13.04
C GLY A 88 10.55 -2.55 -13.95
N ALA A 89 9.32 -2.72 -13.48
CA ALA A 89 8.16 -2.30 -14.26
C ALA A 89 8.25 -0.78 -14.56
N SER A 90 7.72 -0.34 -15.69
CA SER A 90 7.51 1.09 -15.91
C SER A 90 6.30 1.52 -15.07
N SER A 91 6.52 2.25 -13.98
CA SER A 91 5.40 2.88 -13.26
C SER A 91 4.82 3.98 -14.14
N LYS A 92 3.51 3.91 -14.37
CA LYS A 92 2.73 4.94 -15.08
C LYS A 92 1.80 5.72 -14.15
N THR A 93 1.71 5.31 -12.88
CA THR A 93 0.87 5.93 -11.87
C THR A 93 1.75 6.62 -10.83
N GLY A 94 1.36 7.80 -10.37
CA GLY A 94 2.14 8.50 -9.36
C GLY A 94 1.75 9.95 -9.13
N GLY A 95 2.72 10.71 -8.63
CA GLY A 95 2.55 12.13 -8.36
C GLY A 95 3.87 12.87 -8.36
N ILE A 96 3.82 14.16 -8.65
CA ILE A 96 4.97 15.07 -8.60
C ILE A 96 4.63 16.18 -7.62
N TYR A 97 5.40 16.28 -6.56
CA TYR A 97 5.36 17.42 -5.65
C TYR A 97 6.25 18.54 -6.18
N VAL A 98 5.68 19.73 -6.31
CA VAL A 98 6.41 20.95 -6.67
C VAL A 98 6.39 21.92 -5.49
N PRO A 99 7.56 22.32 -4.96
CA PRO A 99 7.65 23.29 -3.86
C PRO A 99 6.83 24.55 -4.13
N GLY A 100 6.01 24.93 -3.15
CA GLY A 100 5.12 26.11 -3.25
C GLY A 100 3.89 25.94 -4.15
N LYS A 101 3.77 24.85 -4.92
CA LYS A 101 2.61 24.58 -5.79
C LYS A 101 1.80 23.35 -5.39
N GLY A 102 2.39 22.41 -4.64
CA GLY A 102 1.70 21.18 -4.20
C GLY A 102 1.86 20.02 -5.19
N PHE A 103 0.91 19.08 -5.15
CA PHE A 103 0.97 17.86 -5.97
C PHE A 103 0.30 18.02 -7.33
N ARG A 104 0.96 17.48 -8.36
CA ARG A 104 0.36 17.12 -9.63
C ARG A 104 0.25 15.60 -9.70
N TRP A 105 -0.95 15.09 -9.89
CA TRP A 105 -1.25 13.66 -9.87
C TRP A 105 -1.28 13.09 -11.29
N ASP A 106 -0.83 11.85 -11.43
CA ASP A 106 -0.99 11.06 -12.64
C ASP A 106 -1.54 9.68 -12.24
N MET A 107 -2.86 9.54 -12.36
CA MET A 107 -3.59 8.34 -11.93
C MET A 107 -4.32 7.67 -13.10
N ALA A 108 -3.95 7.98 -14.34
CA ALA A 108 -4.69 7.56 -15.54
C ALA A 108 -4.83 6.04 -15.67
N ASP A 109 -3.80 5.29 -15.24
CA ASP A 109 -3.76 3.83 -15.35
C ASP A 109 -4.08 3.12 -14.01
N TRP A 110 -4.58 3.84 -12.99
CA TRP A 110 -4.95 3.23 -11.71
C TRP A 110 -6.39 2.71 -11.72
N GLU A 111 -6.53 1.40 -11.59
CA GLU A 111 -7.81 0.69 -11.51
C GLU A 111 -7.80 -0.24 -10.29
N PRO A 112 -8.55 0.07 -9.23
CA PRO A 112 -8.57 -0.74 -8.03
C PRO A 112 -9.06 -2.18 -8.31
N ASP A 113 -8.33 -3.16 -7.79
CA ASP A 113 -8.73 -4.57 -7.82
C ASP A 113 -9.58 -4.90 -6.59
N VAL A 114 -10.88 -4.71 -6.72
CA VAL A 114 -11.85 -4.96 -5.63
C VAL A 114 -12.17 -6.44 -5.44
N SER A 115 -11.81 -7.30 -6.40
CA SER A 115 -12.12 -8.74 -6.34
C SER A 115 -11.51 -9.42 -5.10
N ILE A 116 -10.38 -8.90 -4.64
CA ILE A 116 -9.66 -9.35 -3.44
C ILE A 116 -10.49 -9.14 -2.17
N LEU A 117 -11.30 -8.07 -2.11
CA LEU A 117 -12.08 -7.74 -0.91
C LEU A 117 -13.22 -8.73 -0.68
N GLU A 118 -13.72 -9.33 -1.75
CA GLU A 118 -14.80 -10.33 -1.73
C GLU A 118 -14.27 -11.77 -1.80
N PHE A 119 -12.99 -11.94 -2.15
CA PHE A 119 -12.37 -13.24 -2.29
C PHE A 119 -12.25 -13.96 -0.94
N GLN A 120 -12.77 -15.18 -0.88
CA GLN A 120 -12.55 -16.10 0.21
C GLN A 120 -11.87 -17.36 -0.34
N PRO A 121 -10.59 -17.61 -0.02
CA PRO A 121 -9.88 -18.76 -0.58
C PRO A 121 -10.51 -20.06 -0.10
N SER A 122 -10.77 -20.95 -1.05
CA SER A 122 -11.17 -22.32 -0.75
C SER A 122 -10.01 -23.10 -0.10
N ASP A 123 -10.29 -24.25 0.48
CA ASP A 123 -9.22 -25.10 1.03
C ASP A 123 -8.28 -25.61 -0.06
N LYS A 124 -8.78 -25.77 -1.29
CA LYS A 124 -7.94 -26.06 -2.46
C LYS A 124 -7.00 -24.91 -2.78
N ASP A 125 -7.47 -23.65 -2.74
CA ASP A 125 -6.62 -22.48 -3.02
C ASP A 125 -5.52 -22.31 -1.98
N LYS A 126 -5.83 -22.52 -0.70
CA LYS A 126 -4.83 -22.48 0.39
C LYS A 126 -3.79 -23.59 0.22
N LEU A 127 -4.22 -24.79 -0.16
CA LEU A 127 -3.32 -25.91 -0.43
C LEU A 127 -2.41 -25.61 -1.61
N LEU A 128 -2.94 -25.10 -2.73
CA LEU A 128 -2.18 -24.67 -3.90
C LEU A 128 -1.14 -23.61 -3.56
N TYR A 129 -1.56 -22.59 -2.80
CA TYR A 129 -0.69 -21.52 -2.35
C TYR A 129 0.49 -22.05 -1.51
N ASN A 130 0.20 -22.86 -0.50
CA ASN A 130 1.23 -23.44 0.36
C ASN A 130 2.15 -24.39 -0.43
N PHE A 131 1.59 -25.23 -1.29
CA PHE A 131 2.38 -26.15 -2.12
C PHE A 131 3.33 -25.40 -3.05
N LEU A 132 2.87 -24.31 -3.67
CA LEU A 132 3.73 -23.46 -4.49
C LEU A 132 4.86 -22.85 -3.66
N LEU A 133 4.56 -22.30 -2.48
CA LEU A 133 5.58 -21.75 -1.58
C LEU A 133 6.60 -22.79 -1.15
N ASP A 134 6.15 -23.96 -0.72
CA ASP A 134 7.02 -25.06 -0.30
C ASP A 134 7.95 -25.49 -1.44
N THR A 135 7.43 -25.53 -2.67
CA THR A 135 8.22 -25.88 -3.86
C THR A 135 9.26 -24.81 -4.19
N LEU A 136 8.90 -23.53 -4.09
CA LEU A 136 9.83 -22.42 -4.28
C LEU A 136 10.94 -22.43 -3.22
N PHE A 137 10.59 -22.65 -1.96
CA PHE A 137 11.56 -22.74 -0.85
C PHE A 137 12.46 -23.97 -0.98
N ALA A 138 11.92 -25.12 -1.38
CA ALA A 138 12.72 -26.32 -1.65
C ALA A 138 13.73 -26.12 -2.80
N ALA A 139 13.40 -25.25 -3.77
CA ALA A 139 14.29 -24.84 -4.84
C ALA A 139 15.30 -23.75 -4.44
N GLY A 140 15.28 -23.29 -3.18
CA GLY A 140 16.16 -22.23 -2.69
C GLY A 140 15.80 -20.83 -3.20
N ILE A 141 14.58 -20.64 -3.74
CA ILE A 141 14.11 -19.34 -4.22
C ILE A 141 13.54 -18.57 -3.04
N SER A 142 14.24 -17.51 -2.66
CA SER A 142 13.76 -16.53 -1.69
C SER A 142 12.81 -15.53 -2.36
N SER A 143 11.96 -14.86 -1.59
CA SER A 143 11.10 -13.78 -2.11
C SER A 143 11.87 -12.58 -2.67
N GLU A 144 13.17 -12.48 -2.40
CA GLU A 144 14.02 -11.36 -2.83
C GLU A 144 14.70 -11.63 -4.19
N ASP A 145 14.87 -12.89 -4.57
CA ASP A 145 15.51 -13.34 -5.83
C ASP A 145 14.51 -13.71 -6.93
N MET A 146 13.26 -13.26 -6.77
CA MET A 146 12.13 -13.55 -7.66
C MET A 146 12.31 -12.95 -9.06
N SER A 147 12.95 -13.71 -9.95
CA SER A 147 12.98 -13.44 -11.38
C SER A 147 12.15 -14.50 -12.13
N ASP A 148 11.33 -14.06 -13.09
CA ASP A 148 10.46 -14.97 -13.87
C ASP A 148 11.24 -16.13 -14.49
N SER A 149 12.50 -15.93 -14.87
CA SER A 149 13.33 -16.99 -15.46
C SER A 149 13.57 -18.16 -14.53
N THR A 150 13.64 -17.92 -13.21
CA THR A 150 13.95 -18.94 -12.21
C THR A 150 12.69 -19.61 -11.69
N GLU A 151 11.59 -18.86 -11.56
CA GLU A 151 10.33 -19.38 -11.02
C GLU A 151 9.48 -20.10 -12.07
N LEU A 152 9.53 -19.66 -13.33
CA LEU A 152 8.64 -20.17 -14.36
C LEU A 152 8.70 -21.70 -14.53
N PRO A 153 9.88 -22.38 -14.47
CA PRO A 153 9.93 -23.83 -14.49
C PRO A 153 9.18 -24.48 -13.31
N ILE A 154 9.29 -23.91 -12.11
CA ILE A 154 8.63 -24.41 -10.89
C ILE A 154 7.12 -24.19 -10.98
N LYS A 155 6.69 -22.98 -11.36
CA LYS A 155 5.28 -22.67 -11.58
C LYS A 155 4.66 -23.57 -12.65
N LYS A 156 5.38 -23.88 -13.73
CA LYS A 156 4.93 -24.84 -14.75
C LYS A 156 4.77 -26.25 -14.19
N ALA A 157 5.69 -26.71 -13.35
CA ALA A 157 5.61 -28.03 -12.72
C ALA A 157 4.38 -28.10 -11.79
N VAL A 158 4.24 -27.14 -10.89
CA VAL A 158 3.08 -27.04 -9.97
C VAL A 158 1.77 -26.93 -10.74
N ALA A 159 1.69 -26.04 -11.74
CA ALA A 159 0.48 -25.88 -12.54
C ALA A 159 0.07 -27.17 -13.26
N ARG A 160 1.05 -27.95 -13.76
CA ARG A 160 0.80 -29.26 -14.35
C ARG A 160 0.27 -30.27 -13.34
N ASP A 161 0.84 -30.31 -12.13
CA ASP A 161 0.43 -31.27 -11.09
C ASP A 161 -1.01 -31.03 -10.60
N PHE A 162 -1.54 -29.82 -10.81
CA PHE A 162 -2.93 -29.45 -10.49
C PHE A 162 -3.82 -29.22 -11.72
N GLU A 163 -3.37 -29.66 -12.91
CA GLU A 163 -4.11 -29.58 -14.17
C GLU A 163 -4.63 -28.16 -14.50
N MET A 164 -3.79 -27.15 -14.29
CA MET A 164 -4.12 -25.74 -14.53
C MET A 164 -3.05 -25.01 -15.33
N SER A 165 -3.40 -23.82 -15.80
CA SER A 165 -2.43 -22.91 -16.42
C SER A 165 -1.60 -22.17 -15.38
N VAL A 166 -0.40 -21.72 -15.76
CA VAL A 166 0.43 -20.85 -14.92
C VAL A 166 -0.31 -19.57 -14.54
N ALA A 167 -1.10 -19.00 -15.45
CA ALA A 167 -1.91 -17.81 -15.17
C ALA A 167 -2.97 -18.05 -14.08
N GLN A 168 -3.61 -19.22 -14.07
CA GLN A 168 -4.54 -19.59 -12.99
C GLN A 168 -3.81 -19.77 -11.67
N LEU A 169 -2.64 -20.42 -11.68
CA LEU A 169 -1.81 -20.59 -10.49
C LEU A 169 -1.34 -19.24 -9.93
N ASP A 170 -0.86 -18.33 -10.79
CA ASP A 170 -0.45 -16.98 -10.40
C ASP A 170 -1.64 -16.19 -9.83
N SER A 171 -2.83 -16.35 -10.41
CA SER A 171 -4.06 -15.75 -9.88
C SER A 171 -4.38 -16.27 -8.47
N VAL A 172 -4.37 -17.59 -8.26
CA VAL A 172 -4.59 -18.18 -6.93
C VAL A 172 -3.53 -17.68 -5.95
N TYR A 173 -2.26 -17.72 -6.34
CA TYR A 173 -1.16 -17.23 -5.50
C TYR A 173 -1.37 -15.78 -5.07
N TYR A 174 -1.67 -14.91 -6.03
CA TYR A 174 -1.92 -13.49 -5.80
C TYR A 174 -3.11 -13.26 -4.85
N HIS A 175 -4.27 -13.87 -5.13
CA HIS A 175 -5.47 -13.66 -4.33
C HIS A 175 -5.33 -14.22 -2.91
N VAL A 176 -4.74 -15.42 -2.75
CA VAL A 176 -4.53 -16.03 -1.43
C VAL A 176 -3.54 -15.21 -0.61
N LYS A 177 -2.41 -14.78 -1.21
CA LYS A 177 -1.43 -13.91 -0.54
C LYS A 177 -2.09 -12.65 0.00
N TRP A 178 -2.85 -11.96 -0.86
CA TRP A 178 -3.52 -10.72 -0.49
C TRP A 178 -4.59 -10.91 0.56
N TRP A 179 -5.38 -11.98 0.45
CA TRP A 179 -6.36 -12.30 1.47
C TRP A 179 -5.69 -12.52 2.83
N ILE A 180 -4.57 -13.25 2.89
CA ILE A 180 -3.80 -13.43 4.13
C ILE A 180 -3.33 -12.07 4.68
N ASP A 181 -2.77 -11.20 3.85
CA ASP A 181 -2.28 -9.90 4.27
C ASP A 181 -3.42 -8.96 4.73
N LEU A 182 -4.57 -8.99 4.05
CA LEU A 182 -5.76 -8.25 4.45
C LEU A 182 -6.28 -8.76 5.81
N GLN A 183 -6.36 -10.07 6.01
CA GLN A 183 -6.78 -10.65 7.29
C GLN A 183 -5.82 -10.29 8.43
N ARG A 184 -4.51 -10.24 8.18
CA ARG A 184 -3.51 -9.77 9.17
C ARG A 184 -3.76 -8.31 9.56
N ARG A 185 -4.04 -7.44 8.58
CA ARG A 185 -4.34 -6.01 8.80
C ARG A 185 -5.65 -5.80 9.56
N LEU A 186 -6.72 -6.51 9.18
CA LEU A 186 -8.04 -6.39 9.80
C LEU A 186 -8.06 -6.90 11.25
N ARG A 187 -7.23 -7.89 11.59
CA ARG A 187 -7.17 -8.47 12.94
C ARG A 187 -6.45 -7.61 13.98
N LYS A 188 -5.89 -6.44 13.61
CA LYS A 188 -5.15 -5.53 14.51
C LYS A 188 -4.38 -6.27 15.61
N LEU A 189 -3.38 -7.07 15.21
CA LEU A 189 -2.25 -7.35 16.10
C LEU A 189 -1.40 -6.09 16.23
#